data_AF-A0AAW6EVV3-F1
#
_entry.id   AF-A0AAW6EVV3-F1
#
_cell.length_a   1.000
_cell.length_b   1.000
_cell.length_c   1.000
_cell.angle_alpha   90.00
_cell.angle_beta   90.00
_cell.angle_gamma   90.00
#
_symmetry.space_group_name_H-M   'P 1'
#
loop_
_entity.id
_entity.type
_entity.pdbx_description
1 polymer ?
#
loop_
_entity_poly.entity_id
_entity_poly.type
_entity_poly.pdbx_seq_one_letter_code
_entity_poly.pdbx_strand_id
1 'polypeptide(L)'
;MKTCKNCNNHLDKDQRFCNKCGYDTLKDDLKKNNLKNIIMIVVFILVVIALVVFSLKDNIVQSYYIKKGDGENQSKAINYYIKALDAKYSDEVVQKLESKIEESENSEMELSKLKGIVKKDDLNSMYLNVYIQKAKENFNKENYKTTRKYLDLAKDYNYDIETFEYYEDLVAIENEASEREKEEKLDKAKEETKEKETVYIVENNHFAYNYDSAYGNDESYFIIPDSHIRYLSKEELLNYNKSQLGYIRNEIFARYGYIFKNDVYNNYFNSMPWYYPDSTFSGNIEDLNDIERYNIELIKSLE
;
A
#
# COMPACT_ATOMS: atom_id res chain seq x y z
N MET A 1 -9.11 -84.62 4.05
CA MET A 1 -8.31 -85.80 4.49
C MET A 1 -6.84 -85.41 4.45
N LYS A 2 -6.06 -85.75 5.48
CA LYS A 2 -4.61 -85.52 5.50
C LYS A 2 -3.94 -86.71 4.79
N THR A 3 -2.93 -86.49 3.97
CA THR A 3 -2.17 -87.54 3.28
C THR A 3 -0.70 -87.48 3.70
N CYS A 4 -0.04 -88.63 3.77
CA CYS A 4 1.38 -88.72 4.12
C CYS A 4 2.24 -88.11 3.02
N LYS A 5 3.10 -87.14 3.35
CA LYS A 5 3.96 -86.48 2.34
C LYS A 5 5.03 -87.38 1.72
N ASN A 6 5.36 -88.50 2.35
CA ASN A 6 6.37 -89.43 1.85
C ASN A 6 5.81 -90.50 0.90
N CYS A 7 4.57 -90.96 1.11
CA CYS A 7 4.01 -92.10 0.36
C CYS A 7 2.55 -91.90 -0.10
N ASN A 8 1.98 -90.71 0.11
CA ASN A 8 0.61 -90.31 -0.23
C ASN A 8 -0.52 -91.15 0.41
N ASN A 9 -0.22 -92.00 1.39
CA ASN A 9 -1.27 -92.76 2.09
C ASN A 9 -2.23 -91.85 2.87
N HIS A 10 -3.48 -92.26 3.02
CA HIS A 10 -4.44 -91.55 3.88
C HIS A 10 -4.03 -91.65 5.36
N LEU A 11 -4.13 -90.51 6.06
CA LEU A 11 -3.85 -90.38 7.49
C LEU A 11 -5.14 -90.03 8.24
N ASP A 12 -5.35 -90.66 9.39
CA ASP A 12 -6.41 -90.26 10.33
C ASP A 12 -6.08 -88.92 11.00
N LYS A 13 -7.10 -88.24 11.56
CA LYS A 13 -7.01 -86.85 12.04
C LYS A 13 -5.84 -86.59 13.02
N ASP A 14 -5.44 -87.58 13.81
CA ASP A 14 -4.44 -87.45 14.88
C ASP A 14 -3.26 -88.45 14.77
N GLN A 15 -3.04 -89.01 13.58
CA GLN A 15 -2.06 -90.08 13.39
C GLN A 15 -0.61 -89.55 13.33
N ARG A 16 0.20 -89.83 14.36
CA ARG A 16 1.61 -89.40 14.52
C ARG A 16 2.60 -90.04 13.53
N PHE A 17 2.46 -91.34 13.26
CA PHE A 17 3.33 -92.05 12.31
C PHE A 17 2.50 -92.64 11.19
N CYS A 18 2.94 -92.46 9.94
CA CYS A 18 2.27 -93.08 8.80
C CYS A 18 2.29 -94.61 8.95
N ASN A 19 1.11 -95.23 9.00
CA ASN A 19 0.93 -96.68 9.06
C ASN A 19 1.56 -97.45 7.87
N LYS A 20 1.85 -96.79 6.75
CA LYS A 20 2.45 -97.41 5.56
C LYS A 20 3.98 -97.31 5.51
N CYS A 21 4.56 -96.17 5.90
CA CYS A 21 6.00 -95.92 5.72
C CYS A 21 6.73 -95.42 6.98
N GLY A 22 6.06 -95.35 8.14
CA GLY A 22 6.66 -94.93 9.42
C GLY A 22 6.96 -93.44 9.55
N TYR A 23 6.59 -92.61 8.57
CA TYR A 23 6.89 -91.18 8.56
C TYR A 23 6.25 -90.41 9.73
N ASP A 24 7.05 -89.63 10.48
CA ASP A 24 6.63 -88.81 11.63
C ASP A 24 5.95 -87.51 11.16
N THR A 25 4.63 -87.45 11.30
CA THR A 25 3.80 -86.30 10.88
C THR A 25 3.91 -85.13 11.86
N LEU A 26 4.30 -85.39 13.11
CA LEU A 26 4.42 -84.39 14.18
C LEU A 26 5.64 -83.49 13.98
N LYS A 27 6.76 -84.05 13.49
CA LYS A 27 7.95 -83.27 13.09
C LYS A 27 7.62 -82.22 12.04
N ASP A 28 6.75 -82.58 11.11
CA ASP A 28 6.33 -81.72 10.01
C ASP A 28 5.39 -80.60 10.47
N ASP A 29 4.44 -80.91 11.35
CA ASP A 29 3.55 -79.92 11.95
C ASP A 29 4.33 -78.94 12.87
N LEU A 30 5.32 -79.43 13.64
CA LEU A 30 6.24 -78.61 14.43
C LEU A 30 7.09 -77.69 13.54
N LYS A 31 7.65 -78.21 12.45
CA LYS A 31 8.42 -77.43 11.48
C LYS A 31 7.56 -76.34 10.83
N LYS A 32 6.31 -76.65 10.48
CA LYS A 32 5.34 -75.70 9.89
C LYS A 32 4.93 -74.60 10.88
N ASN A 33 4.68 -74.95 12.14
CA ASN A 33 4.34 -73.97 13.19
C ASN A 33 5.54 -73.05 13.51
N ASN A 34 6.74 -73.60 13.62
CA ASN A 34 7.97 -72.81 13.78
C ASN A 34 8.17 -71.85 12.61
N LEU A 35 7.99 -72.33 11.37
CA LEU A 35 8.06 -71.47 10.17
C LEU A 35 7.02 -70.35 10.20
N LYS A 36 5.77 -70.64 10.60
CA LYS A 36 4.72 -69.63 10.74
C LYS A 36 5.08 -68.57 11.78
N ASN A 37 5.60 -68.98 12.94
CA ASN A 37 6.05 -68.06 13.99
C ASN A 37 7.20 -67.17 13.51
N ILE A 38 8.18 -67.74 12.79
CA ILE A 38 9.28 -66.97 12.19
C ILE A 38 8.74 -65.94 11.19
N ILE A 39 7.82 -66.33 10.31
CA ILE A 39 7.19 -65.40 9.35
C ILE A 39 6.47 -64.27 10.09
N MET A 40 5.69 -64.59 11.12
CA MET A 40 4.99 -63.57 11.93
C MET A 40 5.97 -62.60 12.59
N ILE A 41 7.08 -63.09 13.14
CA ILE A 41 8.14 -62.25 13.74
C ILE A 41 8.78 -61.34 12.68
N VAL A 42 9.10 -61.88 11.50
CA VAL A 42 9.70 -61.10 10.40
C VAL A 42 8.74 -60.01 9.92
N VAL A 43 7.46 -60.34 9.71
CA VAL A 43 6.43 -59.37 9.32
C VAL A 43 6.29 -58.28 10.39
N PHE A 44 6.27 -58.65 11.66
CA PHE A 44 6.21 -57.69 12.76
C PHE A 44 7.42 -56.75 12.75
N ILE A 45 8.63 -57.27 12.57
CA ILE A 45 9.85 -56.43 12.47
C ILE A 45 9.74 -55.46 11.29
N LEU A 46 9.30 -55.91 10.11
CA LEU A 46 9.15 -55.05 8.94
C LEU A 46 8.13 -53.93 9.17
N VAL A 47 7.03 -54.23 9.86
CA VAL A 47 6.01 -53.23 10.24
C VAL A 47 6.61 -52.21 11.22
N VAL A 48 7.35 -52.65 12.24
CA VAL A 48 8.01 -51.74 13.18
C VAL A 48 9.02 -50.84 12.46
N ILE A 49 9.84 -51.40 11.56
CA ILE A 49 10.77 -50.61 10.75
C ILE A 49 10.03 -49.56 9.91
N ALA A 50 8.94 -49.95 9.24
CA ALA A 50 8.14 -49.02 8.45
C ALA A 50 7.54 -47.89 9.30
N LEU A 51 7.06 -48.20 10.51
CA LEU A 51 6.55 -47.21 11.46
C LEU A 51 7.64 -46.25 11.96
N VAL A 52 8.85 -46.76 12.21
CA VAL A 52 10.01 -45.93 12.60
C VAL A 52 10.40 -44.99 11.45
N VAL A 53 10.51 -45.51 10.22
CA VAL A 53 10.82 -44.68 9.05
C VAL A 53 9.74 -43.63 8.84
N PHE A 54 8.46 -44.02 8.94
CA PHE A 54 7.34 -43.08 8.81
C PHE A 54 7.41 -41.98 9.87
N SER A 55 7.72 -42.32 11.13
CA SER A 55 7.86 -41.36 12.24
C SER A 55 9.06 -40.42 12.10
N LEU A 56 10.13 -40.85 11.43
CA LEU A 56 11.36 -40.07 11.29
C LEU A 56 11.47 -39.31 9.96
N LYS A 57 10.61 -39.60 8.97
CA LYS A 57 10.74 -39.07 7.61
C LYS A 57 10.80 -37.53 7.59
N ASP A 58 9.94 -36.88 8.36
CA ASP A 58 9.80 -35.41 8.34
C ASP A 58 11.03 -34.75 8.97
N ASN A 59 11.57 -35.34 10.04
CA ASN A 59 12.83 -34.91 10.65
C ASN A 59 14.01 -35.05 9.67
N ILE A 60 14.09 -36.18 8.96
CA ILE A 60 15.18 -36.45 8.01
C ILE A 60 15.12 -35.45 6.84
N VAL A 61 13.92 -35.22 6.29
CA VAL A 61 13.72 -34.27 5.19
C VAL A 61 14.02 -32.84 5.63
N GLN A 62 13.56 -32.44 6.82
CA GLN A 62 13.87 -31.13 7.39
C GLN A 62 15.38 -30.93 7.55
N SER A 63 16.08 -31.87 8.20
CA SER A 63 17.54 -31.79 8.38
C SER A 63 18.31 -31.75 7.05
N TYR A 64 17.84 -32.48 6.04
CA TYR A 64 18.42 -32.43 4.70
C TYR A 64 18.34 -31.03 4.09
N TYR A 65 17.18 -30.38 4.18
CA TYR A 65 16.98 -29.05 3.63
C TYR A 65 17.67 -27.95 4.42
N ILE A 66 17.73 -28.05 5.76
CA ILE A 66 18.54 -27.14 6.59
C ILE A 66 20.00 -27.17 6.13
N LYS A 67 20.58 -28.37 6.02
CA LYS A 67 21.98 -28.55 5.61
C LYS A 67 22.25 -28.01 4.20
N LYS A 68 21.28 -28.11 3.30
CA LYS A 68 21.37 -27.52 1.95
C LYS A 68 21.31 -25.99 2.01
N GLY A 69 20.38 -25.43 2.79
CA GLY A 69 20.25 -23.99 2.97
C GLY A 69 21.50 -23.34 3.57
N ASP A 70 22.09 -23.97 4.59
CA ASP A 70 23.30 -23.48 5.27
C ASP A 70 24.52 -23.32 4.33
N GLY A 71 24.59 -24.11 3.25
CA GLY A 71 25.70 -24.10 2.29
C GLY A 71 25.49 -23.25 1.04
N GLU A 72 24.38 -22.53 0.94
CA GLU A 72 23.95 -21.86 -0.29
C GLU A 72 23.89 -20.34 -0.12
N ASN A 73 23.83 -19.64 -1.26
CA ASN A 73 23.61 -18.20 -1.25
C ASN A 73 22.18 -17.86 -0.80
N GLN A 74 21.94 -16.59 -0.49
CA GLN A 74 20.74 -16.12 0.17
C GLN A 74 19.41 -16.58 -0.46
N SER A 75 19.16 -16.31 -1.75
CA SER A 75 17.89 -16.67 -2.40
C SER A 75 17.66 -18.19 -2.47
N LYS A 76 18.72 -18.98 -2.66
CA LYS A 76 18.62 -20.45 -2.63
C LYS A 76 18.40 -20.96 -1.21
N ALA A 77 19.07 -20.37 -0.21
CA ALA A 77 18.91 -20.72 1.19
C ALA A 77 17.46 -20.54 1.66
N ILE A 78 16.82 -19.42 1.32
CA ILE A 78 15.41 -19.15 1.62
C ILE A 78 14.51 -20.28 1.08
N ASN A 79 14.69 -20.67 -0.19
CA ASN A 79 13.92 -21.76 -0.79
C ASN A 79 14.13 -23.11 -0.09
N TYR A 80 15.34 -23.38 0.39
CA TYR A 80 15.59 -24.60 1.16
C TYR A 80 14.94 -24.55 2.54
N TYR A 81 14.97 -23.42 3.25
CA TYR A 81 14.30 -23.30 4.54
C TYR A 81 12.78 -23.36 4.43
N ILE A 82 12.18 -22.83 3.35
CA ILE A 82 10.76 -23.03 3.03
C ILE A 82 10.43 -24.52 2.92
N LYS A 83 11.25 -25.30 2.19
CA LYS A 83 11.06 -26.75 2.07
C LYS A 83 11.28 -27.49 3.39
N ALA A 84 12.17 -26.99 4.25
CA ALA A 84 12.35 -27.54 5.59
C ALA A 84 11.10 -27.31 6.46
N LEU A 85 10.50 -26.13 6.42
CA LEU A 85 9.25 -25.81 7.13
C LEU A 85 8.06 -26.63 6.64
N ASP A 86 7.96 -26.86 5.33
CA ASP A 86 6.92 -27.70 4.72
C ASP A 86 7.02 -29.17 5.18
N ALA A 87 8.24 -29.68 5.35
CA ALA A 87 8.47 -31.01 5.89
C ALA A 87 8.16 -31.08 7.40
N LYS A 88 8.65 -30.12 8.17
CA LYS A 88 8.38 -29.98 9.60
C LYS A 88 8.59 -28.54 10.03
N TYR A 89 7.58 -27.97 10.67
CA TYR A 89 7.68 -26.63 11.24
C TYR A 89 8.54 -26.63 12.50
N SER A 90 9.53 -25.74 12.60
CA SER A 90 10.27 -25.49 13.84
C SER A 90 10.84 -24.08 13.91
N ASP A 91 10.92 -23.55 15.13
CA ASP A 91 11.38 -22.18 15.40
C ASP A 91 12.84 -21.97 14.95
N GLU A 92 13.69 -23.00 15.03
CA GLU A 92 15.06 -22.97 14.49
C GLU A 92 15.09 -22.63 12.99
N VAL A 93 14.19 -23.22 12.20
CA VAL A 93 14.15 -22.98 10.76
C VAL A 93 13.54 -21.62 10.45
N VAL A 94 12.55 -21.18 11.24
CA VAL A 94 11.99 -19.83 11.17
C VAL A 94 13.09 -18.78 11.39
N GLN A 95 13.92 -18.93 12.42
CA GLN A 95 15.03 -18.01 12.71
C GLN A 95 16.08 -17.98 11.58
N LYS A 96 16.44 -19.16 11.03
CA LYS A 96 17.34 -19.24 9.89
C LYS A 96 16.78 -18.55 8.64
N LEU A 97 15.48 -18.70 8.40
CA LEU A 97 14.76 -18.04 7.32
C LEU A 97 14.71 -16.53 7.51
N GLU A 98 14.36 -16.06 8.71
CA GLU A 98 14.34 -14.64 9.10
C GLU A 98 15.69 -13.98 8.84
N SER A 99 16.77 -14.54 9.39
CA SER A 99 18.13 -14.02 9.19
C SER A 99 18.48 -13.87 7.70
N LYS A 100 18.08 -14.84 6.86
CA LYS A 100 18.33 -14.75 5.41
C LYS A 100 17.44 -13.74 4.69
N ILE A 101 16.24 -13.46 5.21
CA ILE A 101 15.38 -12.43 4.65
C ILE A 101 15.87 -11.03 5.05
N GLU A 102 16.31 -10.86 6.29
CA GLU A 102 16.85 -9.58 6.79
C GLU A 102 18.09 -9.14 6.01
N GLU A 103 18.97 -10.07 5.65
CA GLU A 103 20.14 -9.79 4.80
C GLU A 103 19.75 -9.36 3.35
N SER A 104 18.46 -9.39 2.97
CA SER A 104 18.04 -9.36 1.55
C SER A 104 17.63 -7.98 1.09
N GLU A 105 18.23 -7.52 -0.01
CA GLU A 105 17.78 -6.31 -0.71
C GLU A 105 16.30 -6.39 -1.13
N ASN A 106 15.81 -7.59 -1.40
CA ASN A 106 14.42 -7.84 -1.84
C ASN A 106 13.56 -8.49 -0.75
N SER A 107 13.86 -8.22 0.52
CA SER A 107 13.18 -8.77 1.70
C SER A 107 11.65 -8.75 1.62
N GLU A 108 11.04 -7.65 1.19
CA GLU A 108 9.57 -7.54 1.03
C GLU A 108 9.00 -8.53 0.00
N MET A 109 9.69 -8.70 -1.13
CA MET A 109 9.30 -9.66 -2.16
C MET A 109 9.40 -11.09 -1.61
N GLU A 110 10.48 -11.40 -0.88
CA GLU A 110 10.65 -12.74 -0.29
C GLU A 110 9.58 -13.02 0.78
N LEU A 111 9.26 -12.05 1.65
CA LEU A 111 8.19 -12.18 2.64
C LEU A 111 6.83 -12.46 1.99
N SER A 112 6.52 -11.81 0.86
CA SER A 112 5.24 -12.03 0.17
C SER A 112 5.04 -13.49 -0.29
N LYS A 113 6.13 -14.20 -0.59
CA LYS A 113 6.11 -15.62 -1.01
C LYS A 113 5.82 -16.58 0.15
N LEU A 114 6.01 -16.14 1.40
CA LEU A 114 5.83 -16.97 2.59
C LEU A 114 4.37 -17.07 3.05
N LYS A 115 3.48 -16.27 2.45
CA LYS A 115 2.06 -16.26 2.80
C LYS A 115 1.43 -17.64 2.62
N GLY A 116 0.93 -18.21 3.71
CA GLY A 116 0.30 -19.55 3.72
C GLY A 116 1.29 -20.71 3.86
N ILE A 117 2.59 -20.44 3.86
CA ILE A 117 3.66 -21.41 4.15
C ILE A 117 4.05 -21.32 5.63
N VAL A 118 4.26 -20.09 6.10
CA VAL A 118 4.67 -19.78 7.47
C VAL A 118 3.44 -19.46 8.31
N LYS A 119 3.48 -19.76 9.62
CA LYS A 119 2.40 -19.34 10.53
C LYS A 119 2.23 -17.83 10.48
N LYS A 120 0.99 -17.37 10.61
CA LYS A 120 0.66 -15.95 10.51
C LYS A 120 1.46 -15.10 11.51
N ASP A 121 1.58 -15.56 12.75
CA ASP A 121 2.24 -14.80 13.82
C ASP A 121 3.75 -14.67 13.58
N ASP A 122 4.39 -15.76 13.12
CA ASP A 122 5.80 -15.75 12.75
C ASP A 122 6.00 -14.83 11.53
N LEU A 123 5.19 -14.96 10.47
CA LEU A 123 5.25 -14.09 9.30
C LEU A 123 5.06 -12.61 9.63
N ASN A 124 4.10 -12.29 10.50
CA ASN A 124 3.88 -10.93 10.99
C ASN A 124 5.11 -10.39 11.73
N SER A 125 5.78 -11.24 12.52
CA SER A 125 7.02 -10.89 13.21
C SER A 125 8.16 -10.63 12.23
N MET A 126 8.27 -11.43 11.15
CA MET A 126 9.25 -11.20 10.09
C MET A 126 9.02 -9.86 9.37
N TYR A 127 7.76 -9.56 9.01
CA TYR A 127 7.40 -8.28 8.39
C TYR A 127 7.77 -7.11 9.29
N LEU A 128 7.41 -7.21 10.57
CA LEU A 128 7.76 -6.20 11.56
C LEU A 128 9.27 -5.96 11.61
N ASN A 129 10.07 -7.02 11.79
CA ASN A 129 11.53 -6.90 11.86
C ASN A 129 12.11 -6.24 10.61
N VAL A 130 11.68 -6.66 9.42
CA VAL A 130 12.15 -6.06 8.16
C VAL A 130 11.79 -4.59 8.07
N TYR A 131 10.56 -4.18 8.42
CA TYR A 131 10.17 -2.77 8.37
C TYR A 131 10.94 -1.91 9.38
N ILE A 132 11.18 -2.42 10.59
CA ILE A 132 11.99 -1.70 11.58
C ILE A 132 13.44 -1.55 11.11
N GLN A 133 14.04 -2.61 10.56
CA GLN A 133 15.41 -2.52 10.01
C GLN A 133 15.48 -1.50 8.88
N LYS A 134 14.53 -1.54 7.93
CA LYS A 134 14.48 -0.57 6.83
C LYS A 134 14.25 0.86 7.32
N ALA A 135 13.45 1.05 8.36
CA ALA A 135 13.28 2.36 8.99
C ALA A 135 14.60 2.87 9.56
N LYS A 136 15.35 2.03 10.30
CA LYS A 136 16.68 2.39 10.84
C LYS A 136 17.68 2.73 9.74
N GLU A 137 17.76 1.91 8.70
CA GLU A 137 18.66 2.14 7.57
C GLU A 137 18.35 3.46 6.84
N ASN A 138 17.07 3.78 6.63
CA ASN A 138 16.67 5.02 5.97
C ASN A 138 16.91 6.23 6.88
N PHE A 139 16.71 6.09 8.18
CA PHE A 139 17.02 7.15 9.14
C PHE A 139 18.52 7.50 9.11
N ASN A 140 19.38 6.48 9.16
CA ASN A 140 20.84 6.64 9.09
C ASN A 140 21.33 7.19 7.74
N LYS A 141 20.51 7.11 6.68
CA LYS A 141 20.76 7.70 5.36
C LYS A 141 20.07 9.05 5.18
N GLU A 142 19.55 9.63 6.25
CA GLU A 142 18.81 10.91 6.28
C GLU A 142 17.54 10.92 5.38
N ASN A 143 17.01 9.74 5.06
CA ASN A 143 15.79 9.57 4.26
C ASN A 143 14.55 9.47 5.16
N TYR A 144 14.30 10.54 5.93
CA TYR A 144 13.30 10.58 7.01
C TYR A 144 11.86 10.30 6.54
N LYS A 145 11.50 10.78 5.34
CA LYS A 145 10.19 10.48 4.75
C LYS A 145 9.99 8.97 4.51
N THR A 146 11.04 8.29 4.07
CA THR A 146 11.01 6.83 3.86
C THR A 146 11.06 6.08 5.19
N THR A 147 11.79 6.60 6.19
CA THR A 147 11.73 6.10 7.56
C THR A 147 10.30 6.07 8.08
N ARG A 148 9.60 7.21 8.02
CA ARG A 148 8.19 7.32 8.44
C ARG A 148 7.30 6.31 7.72
N LYS A 149 7.45 6.19 6.39
CA LYS A 149 6.71 5.20 5.59
C LYS A 149 6.88 3.77 6.11
N TYR A 150 8.11 3.36 6.49
CA TYR A 150 8.32 2.01 7.03
C TYR A 150 7.77 1.84 8.44
N LEU A 151 7.81 2.89 9.28
CA LEU A 151 7.18 2.86 10.60
C LEU A 151 5.65 2.74 10.50
N ASP A 152 5.04 3.43 9.54
CA ASP A 152 3.60 3.31 9.27
C ASP A 152 3.23 1.89 8.81
N LEU A 153 4.06 1.28 7.95
CA LEU A 153 3.88 -0.13 7.58
C LEU A 153 4.04 -1.06 8.79
N ALA A 154 4.99 -0.80 9.69
CA ALA A 154 5.18 -1.60 10.90
C ALA A 154 3.97 -1.51 11.86
N LYS A 155 3.23 -0.39 11.86
CA LYS A 155 2.00 -0.21 12.65
C LYS A 155 0.92 -1.23 12.30
N ASP A 156 0.81 -1.62 11.03
CA ASP A 156 -0.12 -2.67 10.57
C ASP A 156 0.19 -4.04 11.20
N TYR A 157 1.41 -4.20 11.73
CA TYR A 157 1.89 -5.38 12.46
C TYR A 157 1.98 -5.14 13.97
N ASN A 158 1.16 -4.21 14.47
CA ASN A 158 0.98 -3.89 15.89
C ASN A 158 2.25 -3.33 16.57
N TYR A 159 3.10 -2.66 15.79
CA TYR A 159 4.22 -1.90 16.31
C TYR A 159 3.78 -0.55 16.89
N ASP A 160 4.31 -0.24 18.07
CA ASP A 160 4.21 1.11 18.63
C ASP A 160 5.36 1.97 18.09
N ILE A 161 5.03 2.90 17.19
CA ILE A 161 6.01 3.76 16.51
C ILE A 161 6.79 4.62 17.52
N GLU A 162 6.20 4.97 18.66
CA GLU A 162 6.86 5.78 19.70
C GLU A 162 8.04 5.03 20.34
N THR A 163 8.08 3.70 20.21
CA THR A 163 9.19 2.86 20.69
C THR A 163 10.36 2.79 19.71
N PHE A 164 10.27 3.45 18.55
CA PHE A 164 11.36 3.50 17.60
C PHE A 164 12.55 4.26 18.16
N GLU A 165 13.75 3.68 17.99
CA GLU A 165 15.00 4.17 18.58
C GLU A 165 15.28 5.66 18.30
N TYR A 166 14.89 6.13 17.12
CA TYR A 166 15.09 7.52 16.67
C TYR A 166 13.77 8.30 16.57
N TYR A 167 12.73 7.91 17.33
CA TYR A 167 11.40 8.50 17.20
C TYR A 167 11.39 10.01 17.48
N GLU A 168 11.98 10.43 18.61
CA GLU A 168 12.03 11.84 19.01
C GLU A 168 12.79 12.69 17.98
N ASP A 169 13.94 12.21 17.53
CA ASP A 169 14.74 12.88 16.50
C ASP A 169 13.98 12.99 15.18
N LEU A 170 13.29 11.91 14.77
CA LEU A 170 12.48 11.91 13.55
C LEU A 170 11.35 12.94 13.63
N VAL A 171 10.64 13.02 14.75
CA VAL A 171 9.55 13.99 14.97
C VAL A 171 10.10 15.42 14.95
N ALA A 172 11.25 15.68 15.59
CA ALA A 172 11.88 16.99 15.55
C ALA A 172 12.23 17.42 14.11
N ILE A 173 12.86 16.52 13.34
CA ILE A 173 13.24 16.77 11.95
C ILE A 173 12.02 17.02 11.05
N GLU A 174 10.94 16.25 11.23
CA GLU A 174 9.71 16.42 10.46
C GLU A 174 9.01 17.75 10.78
N ASN A 175 8.99 18.14 12.06
CA ASN A 175 8.42 19.43 12.46
C ASN A 175 9.23 20.58 11.86
N GLU A 176 10.56 20.53 11.93
CA GLU A 176 11.40 21.52 11.28
C GLU A 176 11.21 21.56 9.76
N ALA A 177 11.07 20.40 9.11
CA ALA A 177 10.82 20.33 7.68
C ALA A 177 9.46 20.96 7.32
N SER A 178 8.42 20.69 8.12
CA SER A 178 7.09 21.29 7.97
C SER A 178 7.12 22.81 8.13
N GLU A 179 7.85 23.33 9.13
CA GLU A 179 8.00 24.78 9.30
C GLU A 179 8.80 25.40 8.14
N ARG A 180 9.90 24.78 7.70
CA ARG A 180 10.65 25.23 6.52
C ARG A 180 9.78 25.26 5.25
N GLU A 181 8.94 24.24 5.04
CA GLU A 181 8.00 24.22 3.91
C GLU A 181 6.94 25.32 4.01
N LYS A 182 6.47 25.66 5.22
CA LYS A 182 5.54 26.78 5.43
C LYS A 182 6.23 28.12 5.17
N GLU A 183 7.47 28.30 5.64
CA GLU A 183 8.28 29.48 5.38
C GLU A 183 8.60 29.63 3.90
N GLU A 184 8.99 28.55 3.21
CA GLU A 184 9.24 28.56 1.76
C GLU A 184 7.95 28.85 0.98
N LYS A 185 6.80 28.32 1.38
CA LYS A 185 5.51 28.68 0.78
C LYS A 185 5.13 30.13 1.06
N LEU A 186 5.45 30.65 2.24
CA LEU A 186 5.21 32.04 2.60
C LEU A 186 6.14 32.97 1.82
N ASP A 187 7.40 32.58 1.61
CA ASP A 187 8.38 33.37 0.88
C ASP A 187 8.17 33.27 -0.63
N LYS A 188 7.74 32.11 -1.16
CA LYS A 188 7.21 32.01 -2.52
C LYS A 188 5.92 32.80 -2.68
N ALA A 189 5.02 32.79 -1.71
CA ALA A 189 3.84 33.65 -1.75
C ALA A 189 4.25 35.13 -1.74
N LYS A 190 5.23 35.55 -0.93
CA LYS A 190 5.76 36.92 -0.93
C LYS A 190 6.51 37.26 -2.20
N GLU A 191 7.29 36.36 -2.78
CA GLU A 191 7.99 36.54 -4.06
C GLU A 191 7.00 36.56 -5.21
N GLU A 192 5.96 35.73 -5.23
CA GLU A 192 4.83 35.85 -6.15
C GLU A 192 4.04 37.12 -5.90
N THR A 193 3.96 37.62 -4.66
CA THR A 193 3.30 38.90 -4.35
C THR A 193 4.16 40.08 -4.77
N LYS A 194 5.49 39.95 -4.73
CA LYS A 194 6.50 40.97 -5.05
C LYS A 194 6.88 40.96 -6.54
N GLU A 195 6.82 39.81 -7.18
CA GLU A 195 6.82 39.61 -8.63
C GLU A 195 5.48 40.07 -9.16
N LYS A 196 4.34 39.74 -8.54
CA LYS A 196 3.08 40.45 -8.83
C LYS A 196 3.18 41.94 -8.56
N GLU A 197 3.82 42.46 -7.51
CA GLU A 197 3.95 43.91 -7.27
C GLU A 197 4.91 44.59 -8.26
N THR A 198 6.01 43.94 -8.65
CA THR A 198 6.97 44.45 -9.65
C THR A 198 6.44 44.28 -11.07
N VAL A 199 5.63 43.24 -11.32
CA VAL A 199 4.80 43.05 -12.51
C VAL A 199 3.54 43.92 -12.45
N TYR A 200 3.03 44.37 -11.30
CA TYR A 200 1.94 45.37 -11.23
C TYR A 200 2.49 46.78 -11.50
N ILE A 201 3.80 46.98 -11.30
CA ILE A 201 4.49 48.21 -11.71
C ILE A 201 4.92 48.15 -13.19
N VAL A 202 5.07 46.96 -13.81
CA VAL A 202 5.51 46.79 -15.21
C VAL A 202 4.40 46.33 -16.19
N GLU A 203 3.39 45.60 -15.72
CA GLU A 203 2.24 45.02 -16.43
C GLU A 203 0.92 45.43 -15.73
N ASN A 204 0.56 46.70 -15.83
CA ASN A 204 -0.84 47.14 -15.74
C ASN A 204 -1.67 46.60 -16.93
N ASN A 205 -1.64 45.30 -17.23
CA ASN A 205 -2.27 44.80 -18.45
C ASN A 205 -2.58 43.28 -18.49
N HIS A 206 -3.10 42.65 -17.43
CA HIS A 206 -4.07 41.53 -17.57
C HIS A 206 -4.53 41.03 -16.19
N PHE A 207 -5.80 41.24 -15.85
CA PHE A 207 -6.44 40.45 -14.79
C PHE A 207 -6.94 39.14 -15.39
N ALA A 208 -6.57 38.02 -14.79
CA ALA A 208 -7.09 36.71 -15.17
C ALA A 208 -8.30 36.36 -14.31
N TYR A 209 -9.44 36.16 -14.98
CA TYR A 209 -10.68 35.64 -14.42
C TYR A 209 -10.63 34.13 -14.25
N ASN A 210 -11.40 33.62 -13.30
CA ASN A 210 -11.67 32.20 -13.16
C ASN A 210 -13.12 31.97 -13.63
N TYR A 211 -13.28 31.44 -14.85
CA TYR A 211 -14.57 31.04 -15.41
C TYR A 211 -14.51 29.57 -15.81
N ASP A 212 -15.43 28.78 -15.28
CA ASP A 212 -15.58 27.37 -15.60
C ASP A 212 -16.82 27.25 -16.50
N SER A 213 -16.62 27.18 -17.82
CA SER A 213 -17.67 26.70 -18.73
C SER A 213 -17.11 26.24 -20.07
N ALA A 214 -17.49 25.03 -20.40
CA ALA A 214 -17.33 24.41 -21.69
C ALA A 214 -18.30 25.05 -22.70
N TYR A 215 -17.93 26.14 -23.38
CA TYR A 215 -18.34 26.49 -24.74
C TYR A 215 -17.44 27.65 -25.21
N GLY A 216 -16.68 27.45 -26.28
CA GLY A 216 -15.77 28.48 -26.79
C GLY A 216 -16.53 29.68 -27.36
N ASN A 217 -16.49 30.81 -26.67
CA ASN A 217 -16.74 32.17 -27.17
C ASN A 217 -16.23 33.21 -26.17
N ASP A 218 -16.06 34.45 -26.67
CA ASP A 218 -15.50 35.73 -26.14
C ASP A 218 -15.71 36.14 -24.66
N GLU A 219 -16.26 35.28 -23.81
CA GLU A 219 -16.70 35.60 -22.45
C GLU A 219 -15.60 35.44 -21.38
N SER A 220 -14.40 34.98 -21.76
CA SER A 220 -13.29 34.76 -20.81
C SER A 220 -12.72 36.02 -20.18
N TYR A 221 -13.09 37.20 -20.67
CA TYR A 221 -12.60 38.51 -20.21
C TYR A 221 -13.56 39.23 -19.24
N PHE A 222 -14.61 38.58 -18.77
CA PHE A 222 -15.53 39.14 -17.78
C PHE A 222 -15.41 38.38 -16.44
N ILE A 223 -15.53 39.10 -15.32
CA ILE A 223 -15.54 38.51 -13.97
C ILE A 223 -16.77 37.63 -13.80
N ILE A 224 -17.93 38.16 -14.20
CA ILE A 224 -19.21 37.46 -14.18
C ILE A 224 -19.86 37.72 -15.55
N PRO A 225 -19.58 36.86 -16.56
CA PRO A 225 -19.97 37.11 -17.95
C PRO A 225 -21.48 37.33 -18.12
N ASP A 226 -22.30 36.64 -17.34
CA ASP A 226 -23.75 36.63 -17.40
C ASP A 226 -24.43 37.66 -16.47
N SER A 227 -23.66 38.54 -15.82
CA SER A 227 -24.18 39.59 -14.92
C SER A 227 -25.12 40.61 -15.59
N HIS A 228 -25.08 40.69 -16.92
CA HIS A 228 -25.96 41.55 -17.73
C HIS A 228 -27.30 40.89 -18.10
N ILE A 229 -27.42 39.56 -17.94
CA ILE A 229 -28.60 38.76 -18.36
C ILE A 229 -29.24 37.94 -17.25
N ARG A 230 -28.63 37.80 -16.07
CA ARG A 230 -29.28 37.17 -14.90
C ARG A 230 -29.06 37.92 -13.60
N TYR A 231 -29.96 37.68 -12.65
CA TYR A 231 -29.80 38.12 -11.26
C TYR A 231 -28.72 37.31 -10.54
N LEU A 232 -27.81 38.00 -9.85
CA LEU A 232 -26.78 37.40 -9.00
C LEU A 232 -27.36 37.06 -7.61
N SER A 233 -26.78 36.04 -6.98
CA SER A 233 -27.14 35.66 -5.61
C SER A 233 -26.14 36.22 -4.61
N LYS A 234 -26.58 36.39 -3.37
CA LYS A 234 -25.71 36.82 -2.28
C LYS A 234 -24.61 35.77 -2.02
N GLU A 235 -24.98 34.49 -2.06
CA GLU A 235 -24.09 33.37 -1.80
C GLU A 235 -22.95 33.29 -2.82
N GLU A 236 -23.24 33.57 -4.09
CA GLU A 236 -22.22 33.65 -5.15
C GLU A 236 -21.25 34.80 -4.91
N LEU A 237 -21.78 35.97 -4.53
CA LEU A 237 -20.99 37.17 -4.27
C LEU A 237 -20.12 37.08 -3.01
N LEU A 238 -20.49 36.25 -2.03
CA LEU A 238 -19.69 35.99 -0.83
C LEU A 238 -18.35 35.28 -1.12
N ASN A 239 -18.15 34.74 -2.32
CA ASN A 239 -16.87 34.18 -2.75
C ASN A 239 -15.85 35.25 -3.17
N TYR A 240 -16.26 36.51 -3.29
CA TYR A 240 -15.41 37.62 -3.69
C TYR A 240 -15.13 38.53 -2.50
N ASN A 241 -13.91 39.08 -2.44
CA ASN A 241 -13.57 40.11 -1.47
C ASN A 241 -14.11 41.49 -1.90
N LYS A 242 -14.10 42.46 -0.98
CA LYS A 242 -14.62 43.83 -1.21
C LYS A 242 -14.03 44.51 -2.46
N SER A 243 -12.74 44.32 -2.72
CA SER A 243 -12.07 44.89 -3.89
C SER A 243 -12.61 44.27 -5.19
N GLN A 244 -12.72 42.94 -5.23
CA GLN A 244 -13.29 42.19 -6.35
C GLN A 244 -14.77 42.56 -6.60
N LEU A 245 -15.56 42.72 -5.55
CA LEU A 245 -16.94 43.22 -5.65
C LEU A 245 -16.98 44.63 -6.29
N GLY A 246 -16.03 45.49 -5.94
CA GLY A 246 -15.83 46.78 -6.62
C GLY A 246 -15.59 46.62 -8.12
N TYR A 247 -14.73 45.71 -8.55
CA TYR A 247 -14.51 45.45 -9.99
C TYR A 247 -15.74 44.86 -10.68
N ILE A 248 -16.46 43.93 -10.06
CA ILE A 248 -17.70 43.34 -10.62
C ILE A 248 -18.76 44.42 -10.82
N ARG A 249 -18.95 45.30 -9.82
CA ARG A 249 -19.89 46.43 -9.95
C ARG A 249 -19.49 47.35 -11.09
N ASN A 250 -18.20 47.69 -11.18
CA ASN A 250 -17.70 48.60 -12.21
C ASN A 250 -17.68 47.96 -13.61
N GLU A 251 -17.59 46.62 -13.73
CA GLU A 251 -17.70 45.91 -15.01
C GLU A 251 -19.05 46.17 -15.68
N ILE A 252 -20.13 46.23 -14.90
CA ILE A 252 -21.46 46.54 -15.41
C ILE A 252 -21.49 47.94 -16.04
N PHE A 253 -20.87 48.95 -15.42
CA PHE A 253 -20.75 50.28 -16.01
C PHE A 253 -19.78 50.33 -17.20
N ALA A 254 -18.70 49.54 -17.16
CA ALA A 254 -17.70 49.46 -18.22
C ALA A 254 -18.28 48.88 -19.52
N ARG A 255 -19.24 47.95 -19.43
CA ARG A 255 -19.97 47.41 -20.60
C ARG A 255 -20.70 48.50 -21.42
N TYR A 256 -21.02 49.64 -20.79
CA TYR A 256 -21.62 50.82 -21.43
C TYR A 256 -20.59 51.92 -21.76
N GLY A 257 -19.29 51.64 -21.60
CA GLY A 257 -18.22 52.60 -21.91
C GLY A 257 -17.99 53.69 -20.87
N TYR A 258 -18.40 53.48 -19.61
CA TYR A 258 -18.21 54.49 -18.57
C TYR A 258 -16.75 54.90 -18.36
N ILE A 259 -16.47 56.20 -18.47
CA ILE A 259 -15.13 56.75 -18.25
C ILE A 259 -14.85 56.91 -16.76
N PHE A 260 -14.06 56.00 -16.20
CA PHE A 260 -13.72 55.98 -14.78
C PHE A 260 -12.78 57.14 -14.40
N LYS A 261 -13.12 57.85 -13.30
CA LYS A 261 -12.25 58.88 -12.70
C LYS A 261 -11.22 58.33 -11.72
N ASN A 262 -11.48 57.15 -11.17
CA ASN A 262 -10.56 56.46 -10.28
C ASN A 262 -9.53 55.74 -11.16
N ASP A 263 -8.26 56.07 -10.98
CA ASP A 263 -7.15 55.54 -11.78
C ASP A 263 -7.09 54.01 -11.78
N VAL A 264 -7.47 53.36 -10.67
CA VAL A 264 -7.46 51.90 -10.55
C VAL A 264 -8.44 51.26 -11.54
N TYR A 265 -9.71 51.72 -11.55
CA TYR A 265 -10.71 51.19 -12.49
C TYR A 265 -10.47 51.66 -13.91
N ASN A 266 -10.02 52.91 -14.09
CA ASN A 266 -9.69 53.43 -15.40
C ASN A 266 -8.59 52.61 -16.08
N ASN A 267 -7.48 52.36 -15.37
CA ASN A 267 -6.38 51.56 -15.91
C ASN A 267 -6.82 50.12 -16.18
N TYR A 268 -7.61 49.54 -15.27
CA TYR A 268 -8.12 48.20 -15.40
C TYR A 268 -9.01 48.00 -16.65
N PHE A 269 -10.08 48.78 -16.80
CA PHE A 269 -10.99 48.58 -17.92
C PHE A 269 -10.36 49.00 -19.25
N ASN A 270 -9.49 50.02 -19.30
CA ASN A 270 -8.72 50.33 -20.51
C ASN A 270 -7.77 49.19 -20.95
N SER A 271 -7.41 48.26 -20.05
CA SER A 271 -6.64 47.06 -20.42
C SER A 271 -7.48 45.94 -21.05
N MET A 272 -8.82 46.02 -20.96
CA MET A 272 -9.72 44.97 -21.45
C MET A 272 -10.03 45.16 -22.94
N PRO A 273 -9.90 44.11 -23.76
CA PRO A 273 -10.10 44.22 -25.21
C PRO A 273 -11.55 44.54 -25.62
N TRP A 274 -12.51 44.27 -24.74
CA TRP A 274 -13.94 44.53 -24.96
C TRP A 274 -14.39 45.94 -24.52
N TYR A 275 -13.56 46.68 -23.78
CA TYR A 275 -13.96 47.97 -23.21
C TYR A 275 -13.66 49.12 -24.17
N TYR A 276 -14.69 49.90 -24.48
CA TYR A 276 -14.60 51.09 -25.32
C TYR A 276 -15.20 52.29 -24.59
N PRO A 277 -14.39 53.29 -24.20
CA PRO A 277 -14.89 54.48 -23.54
C PRO A 277 -15.90 55.25 -24.41
N ASP A 278 -17.07 55.57 -23.85
CA ASP A 278 -18.13 56.34 -24.48
C ASP A 278 -18.40 57.61 -23.66
N SER A 279 -18.07 58.78 -24.23
CA SER A 279 -18.26 60.08 -23.56
C SER A 279 -19.72 60.50 -23.44
N THR A 280 -20.65 59.79 -24.09
CA THR A 280 -22.09 60.02 -23.98
C THR A 280 -22.73 59.30 -22.81
N PHE A 281 -22.10 58.24 -22.28
CA PHE A 281 -22.58 57.51 -21.12
C PHE A 281 -22.15 58.19 -19.81
N SER A 282 -23.12 58.67 -19.03
CA SER A 282 -22.86 59.44 -17.81
C SER A 282 -22.58 58.59 -16.56
N GLY A 283 -22.77 57.27 -16.64
CA GLY A 283 -22.67 56.35 -15.50
C GLY A 283 -23.88 56.38 -14.56
N ASN A 284 -25.02 56.90 -15.03
CA ASN A 284 -26.25 56.91 -14.24
C ASN A 284 -26.87 55.50 -14.20
N ILE A 285 -27.23 55.04 -13.00
CA ILE A 285 -27.82 53.72 -12.78
C ILE A 285 -29.19 53.56 -13.47
N GLU A 286 -29.90 54.66 -13.70
CA GLU A 286 -31.19 54.66 -14.41
C GLU A 286 -31.06 54.31 -15.90
N ASP A 287 -29.86 54.49 -16.48
CA ASP A 287 -29.59 54.20 -17.89
C ASP A 287 -29.33 52.71 -18.14
N LEU A 288 -29.24 51.90 -17.08
CA LEU A 288 -29.00 50.45 -17.13
C LEU A 288 -30.31 49.66 -17.25
N ASN A 289 -30.23 48.34 -17.44
CA ASN A 289 -31.42 47.50 -17.39
C ASN A 289 -31.81 47.07 -15.96
N ASP A 290 -33.01 46.51 -15.76
CA ASP A 290 -33.51 46.11 -14.43
C ASP A 290 -32.62 45.05 -13.72
N ILE A 291 -32.01 44.15 -14.49
CA ILE A 291 -31.13 43.09 -13.98
C ILE A 291 -29.83 43.70 -13.46
N GLU A 292 -29.22 44.57 -14.25
CA GLU A 292 -27.98 45.26 -13.92
C GLU A 292 -28.14 46.18 -12.70
N ARG A 293 -29.25 46.92 -12.62
CA ARG A 293 -29.59 47.72 -11.43
C ARG A 293 -29.67 46.88 -10.17
N TYR A 294 -30.42 45.78 -10.22
CA TYR A 294 -30.53 44.86 -9.09
C TYR A 294 -29.15 44.33 -8.67
N ASN A 295 -28.35 43.89 -9.64
CA ASN A 295 -27.02 43.33 -9.38
C ASN A 295 -26.08 44.36 -8.76
N ILE A 296 -26.06 45.59 -9.27
CA ILE A 296 -25.25 46.69 -8.71
C ILE A 296 -25.61 46.97 -7.26
N GLU A 297 -26.90 47.06 -6.94
CA GLU A 297 -27.35 47.32 -5.56
C GLU A 297 -27.02 46.15 -4.63
N LEU A 298 -27.19 44.91 -5.09
CA LEU A 298 -26.81 43.73 -4.32
C LEU A 298 -25.29 43.71 -4.06
N ILE A 299 -24.46 43.93 -5.07
CA ILE A 299 -22.99 43.98 -4.93
C ILE A 299 -22.58 45.07 -3.96
N LYS A 300 -23.13 46.28 -4.11
CA LYS A 300 -22.86 47.43 -3.25
C LYS A 300 -23.25 47.18 -1.79
N SER A 301 -24.25 46.34 -1.52
CA SER A 301 -24.63 45.96 -0.16
C SER A 301 -23.63 45.02 0.53
N LEU A 302 -22.75 44.37 -0.23
CA LEU A 302 -21.75 43.39 0.24
C LEU A 302 -20.31 43.94 0.21
N GLU A 303 -20.09 45.04 -0.52
CA GLU A 303 -18.83 45.79 -0.62
C GLU A 303 -18.40 46.45 0.71
#